data_AF-A0A2E8TFV0-F1
#
_entry.id   AF-A0A2E8TFV0-F1
#
_cell.length_a   1.000
_cell.length_b   1.000
_cell.length_c   1.000
_cell.angle_alpha   90.00
_cell.angle_beta   90.00
_cell.angle_gamma   90.00
#
_symmetry.space_group_name_H-M   'P 1'
#
loop_
_entity.id
_entity.type
_entity.pdbx_description
1 polymer ?
#
loop_
_entity_poly.entity_id
_entity_poly.type
_entity_poly.pdbx_seq_one_letter_code
_entity_poly.pdbx_strand_id
1 'polypeptide(L)'
;MAERTMAWLLLLFFPMTAVASPQLPLSPQQSIVDAHRTLLAAGWRPAPDQEPSPDERQWSGVTLKSLSSCSGTGEGFCRFDYQREGQTLSVVTVPSRPGQASVGRVVQWW
;
A
#
# COMPACT_ATOMS: atom_id res chain seq x y z
N MET A 1 -63.02 23.27 5.16
CA MET A 1 -62.29 22.87 3.94
C MET A 1 -61.71 24.15 3.34
N ALA A 2 -60.43 24.44 3.60
CA ALA A 2 -59.59 25.53 3.05
C ALA A 2 -58.24 25.47 3.84
N GLU A 3 -57.19 24.80 3.36
CA GLU A 3 -56.17 25.23 2.38
C GLU A 3 -55.06 26.15 2.92
N ARG A 4 -53.81 25.69 2.74
CA ARG A 4 -52.53 26.43 2.59
C ARG A 4 -52.09 27.28 3.80
N THR A 5 -50.88 27.10 4.31
CA THR A 5 -49.66 27.48 3.58
C THR A 5 -48.46 26.69 4.11
N MET A 6 -47.99 25.75 3.30
CA MET A 6 -46.72 25.09 3.46
C MET A 6 -45.68 25.98 2.77
N ALA A 7 -44.76 26.58 3.51
CA ALA A 7 -43.71 27.37 2.89
C ALA A 7 -42.36 27.21 3.59
N TRP A 8 -41.46 26.54 2.88
CA TRP A 8 -40.04 26.88 2.78
C TRP A 8 -39.15 26.65 4.01
N LEU A 9 -38.78 25.39 4.22
CA LEU A 9 -37.50 25.01 4.82
C LEU A 9 -36.90 23.82 4.04
N LEU A 10 -36.76 23.97 2.72
CA LEU A 10 -35.90 23.10 1.90
C LEU A 10 -34.45 23.55 2.08
N LEU A 11 -33.91 23.34 3.28
CA LEU A 11 -32.48 23.45 3.55
C LEU A 11 -31.79 22.26 2.89
N LEU A 12 -31.29 22.52 1.67
CA LEU A 12 -30.09 21.99 1.03
C LEU A 12 -29.44 20.79 1.74
N PHE A 13 -30.00 19.59 1.56
CA PHE A 13 -29.25 18.35 1.74
C PHE A 13 -28.36 18.15 0.52
N PHE A 14 -27.17 18.75 0.51
CA PHE A 14 -26.11 18.35 -0.40
C PHE A 14 -25.72 16.91 -0.03
N PRO A 15 -25.97 15.90 -0.89
CA PRO A 15 -25.48 14.56 -0.62
C PRO A 15 -23.96 14.61 -0.70
N MET A 16 -23.30 14.47 0.45
CA MET A 16 -21.86 14.31 0.52
C MET A 16 -21.54 12.94 -0.09
N THR A 17 -21.25 12.91 -1.38
CA THR A 17 -20.82 11.68 -2.05
C THR A 17 -19.40 11.38 -1.58
N ALA A 18 -19.28 10.48 -0.61
CA ALA A 18 -18.00 9.93 -0.24
C ALA A 18 -17.42 9.19 -1.46
N VAL A 19 -16.36 9.71 -2.05
CA VAL A 19 -15.57 8.98 -3.05
C VAL A 19 -14.93 7.81 -2.30
N ALA A 20 -15.36 6.59 -2.61
CA ALA A 20 -14.70 5.40 -2.12
C ALA A 20 -13.27 5.37 -2.66
N SER A 21 -12.28 5.55 -1.78
CA SER A 21 -10.88 5.36 -2.15
C SER A 21 -10.70 3.96 -2.71
N PRO A 22 -10.07 3.78 -3.88
CA PRO A 22 -9.80 2.46 -4.42
C PRO A 22 -9.08 1.63 -3.36
N GLN A 23 -9.72 0.55 -2.88
CA GLN A 23 -9.08 -0.31 -1.90
C GLN A 23 -7.87 -0.96 -2.57
N LEU A 24 -6.69 -0.76 -1.99
CA LEU A 24 -5.48 -1.43 -2.42
C LEU A 24 -5.67 -2.94 -2.28
N PRO A 25 -5.31 -3.74 -3.30
CA PRO A 25 -5.48 -5.19 -3.27
C PRO A 25 -4.34 -5.84 -2.46
N LEU A 26 -4.21 -5.42 -1.20
CA LEU A 26 -3.21 -5.87 -0.26
C LEU A 26 -3.90 -6.52 0.94
N SER A 27 -3.25 -7.53 1.50
CA SER A 27 -3.72 -8.23 2.70
C SER A 27 -2.59 -8.34 3.71
N PRO A 28 -2.87 -8.21 5.03
CA PRO A 28 -1.89 -8.48 6.06
C PRO A 28 -1.34 -9.91 5.92
N GLN A 29 -0.08 -10.13 6.28
CA GLN A 29 0.61 -11.43 6.25
C GLN A 29 0.76 -12.07 4.86
N GLN A 30 0.30 -11.46 3.76
CA GLN A 30 0.61 -11.99 2.44
C GLN A 30 2.11 -11.85 2.12
N SER A 31 2.64 -12.71 1.26
CA SER A 31 4.05 -12.59 0.86
C SER A 31 4.25 -11.33 0.02
N ILE A 32 5.43 -10.70 0.14
CA ILE A 32 5.76 -9.53 -0.70
C ILE A 32 5.77 -9.87 -2.20
N VAL A 33 6.09 -11.12 -2.56
CA VAL A 33 6.07 -11.58 -3.96
C VAL A 33 4.64 -11.62 -4.51
N ASP A 34 3.67 -12.07 -3.71
CA ASP A 34 2.27 -12.07 -4.11
C ASP A 34 1.68 -10.66 -4.13
N ALA A 35 1.99 -9.85 -3.11
CA ALA A 35 1.64 -8.43 -3.08
C ALA A 35 2.15 -7.71 -4.34
N HIS A 36 3.42 -7.93 -4.70
CA HIS A 36 4.03 -7.35 -5.88
C HIS A 36 3.27 -7.72 -7.16
N ARG A 37 2.95 -9.01 -7.35
CA ARG A 37 2.20 -9.47 -8.52
C ARG A 37 0.83 -8.80 -8.61
N THR A 38 0.11 -8.71 -7.50
CA THR A 38 -1.22 -8.10 -7.44
C THR A 38 -1.16 -6.59 -7.72
N LEU A 39 -0.13 -5.90 -7.21
CA LEU A 39 0.09 -4.47 -7.49
C LEU A 39 0.39 -4.22 -8.97
N LEU A 40 1.25 -5.03 -9.59
CA LEU A 40 1.53 -4.93 -11.03
C LEU A 40 0.25 -5.13 -11.86
N ALA A 41 -0.57 -6.14 -11.51
CA ALA A 41 -1.84 -6.39 -12.17
C ALA A 41 -2.84 -5.22 -12.00
N ALA A 42 -2.75 -4.48 -10.90
CA ALA A 42 -3.55 -3.29 -10.61
C ALA A 42 -2.95 -1.98 -11.18
N GLY A 43 -1.94 -2.08 -12.05
CA GLY A 43 -1.33 -0.94 -12.76
C GLY A 43 -0.26 -0.18 -11.99
N TRP A 44 0.13 -0.64 -10.80
CA TRP A 44 1.25 -0.07 -10.06
C TRP A 44 2.58 -0.46 -10.69
N ARG A 45 3.56 0.42 -10.61
CA ARG A 45 4.91 0.20 -11.15
C ARG A 45 5.95 0.36 -10.04
N PRO A 46 7.02 -0.45 -10.03
CA PRO A 46 8.13 -0.25 -9.11
C PRO A 46 8.71 1.16 -9.26
N ALA A 47 8.85 1.85 -8.13
CA ALA A 47 9.42 3.20 -8.07
C ALA A 47 10.11 3.37 -6.71
N PRO A 48 11.23 2.67 -6.46
CA PRO A 48 11.96 2.79 -5.21
C PRO A 48 12.48 4.21 -5.04
N ASP A 49 12.34 4.78 -3.82
CA ASP A 49 12.86 6.12 -3.53
C ASP A 49 14.39 6.20 -3.63
N GLN A 50 15.08 5.07 -3.44
CA GLN A 50 16.52 4.93 -3.52
C GLN A 50 16.91 3.55 -4.04
N GLU A 51 18.12 3.42 -4.59
CA GLU A 51 18.63 2.11 -5.00
C GLU A 51 19.15 1.35 -3.76
N PRO A 52 18.63 0.16 -3.45
CA PRO A 52 19.06 -0.59 -2.28
C PRO A 52 20.47 -1.17 -2.49
N SER A 53 21.24 -1.19 -1.40
CA SER A 53 22.57 -1.79 -1.34
C SER A 53 22.54 -3.30 -1.60
N PRO A 54 23.68 -3.94 -1.93
CA PRO A 54 23.77 -5.38 -2.08
C PRO A 54 23.30 -6.16 -0.83
N ASP A 55 23.63 -5.65 0.37
CA ASP A 55 23.24 -6.26 1.64
C ASP A 55 21.73 -6.18 1.85
N GLU A 56 21.11 -5.04 1.55
CA GLU A 56 19.65 -4.89 1.64
C GLU A 56 18.91 -5.85 0.70
N ARG A 57 19.42 -6.05 -0.51
CA ARG A 57 18.88 -7.06 -1.44
C ARG A 57 18.98 -8.46 -0.84
N GLN A 58 20.15 -8.80 -0.29
CA GLN A 58 20.36 -10.09 0.35
C GLN A 58 19.39 -10.28 1.52
N TRP A 59 19.24 -9.30 2.40
CA TRP A 59 18.36 -9.37 3.57
C TRP A 59 16.87 -9.49 3.20
N SER A 60 16.44 -8.83 2.12
CA SER A 60 15.05 -8.91 1.65
C SER A 60 14.62 -10.32 1.22
N GLY A 61 15.59 -11.19 0.90
CA GLY A 61 15.34 -12.53 0.39
C GLY A 61 14.66 -12.58 -0.98
N VAL A 62 14.60 -11.44 -1.71
CA VAL A 62 13.96 -11.30 -3.03
C VAL A 62 14.75 -10.38 -3.95
N THR A 63 14.46 -10.41 -5.25
CA THR A 63 15.12 -9.59 -6.28
C THR A 63 14.17 -8.55 -6.90
N LEU A 64 13.19 -8.07 -6.13
CA LEU A 64 12.16 -7.14 -6.63
C LEU A 64 12.74 -5.75 -6.87
N LYS A 65 12.47 -5.18 -8.05
CA LYS A 65 12.87 -3.81 -8.41
C LYS A 65 12.16 -2.72 -7.59
N SER A 66 11.10 -3.07 -6.86
CA SER A 66 10.41 -2.16 -5.96
C SER A 66 11.10 -2.02 -4.61
N LEU A 67 12.12 -2.85 -4.31
CA LEU A 67 12.85 -2.76 -3.05
C LEU A 67 13.53 -1.39 -2.94
N SER A 68 13.26 -0.71 -1.83
CA SER A 68 13.76 0.64 -1.55
C SER A 68 14.75 0.64 -0.39
N SER A 69 14.42 -0.03 0.71
CA SER A 69 15.32 -0.14 1.87
C SER A 69 15.03 -1.37 2.72
N CYS A 70 16.03 -1.83 3.46
CA CYS A 70 15.87 -2.81 4.54
C CYS A 70 16.67 -2.37 5.77
N SER A 71 16.11 -2.46 6.97
CA SER A 71 16.76 -1.89 8.17
C SER A 71 18.02 -2.62 8.65
N GLY A 72 18.31 -3.83 8.17
CA GLY A 72 19.58 -4.54 8.45
C GLY A 72 19.81 -5.02 9.88
N THR A 73 18.85 -4.84 10.80
CA THR A 73 18.98 -5.13 12.24
C THR A 73 18.66 -6.57 12.64
N GLY A 74 18.47 -7.49 11.69
CA GLY A 74 18.11 -8.89 11.95
C GLY A 74 16.62 -9.13 12.25
N GLU A 75 15.90 -8.17 12.82
CA GLU A 75 14.42 -8.12 12.92
C GLU A 75 13.77 -7.49 11.66
N GLY A 76 14.63 -6.94 10.79
CA GLY A 76 14.41 -5.66 10.13
C GLY A 76 13.36 -5.59 9.03
N PHE A 77 12.53 -4.55 9.11
CA PHE A 77 11.54 -4.25 8.09
C PHE A 77 12.19 -3.97 6.73
N CYS A 78 11.57 -4.45 5.65
CA CYS A 78 11.90 -4.06 4.28
C CYS A 78 10.74 -3.26 3.68
N ARG A 79 11.08 -2.16 3.01
CA ARG A 79 10.16 -1.25 2.32
C ARG A 79 10.24 -1.43 0.81
N PHE A 80 9.08 -1.48 0.18
CA PHE A 80 8.93 -1.60 -1.27
C PHE A 80 8.03 -0.48 -1.79
N ASP A 81 8.52 0.32 -2.73
CA ASP A 81 7.80 1.50 -3.21
C ASP A 81 7.30 1.33 -4.64
N TYR A 82 6.12 1.90 -4.87
CA TYR A 82 5.38 1.83 -6.13
C TYR A 82 4.73 3.17 -6.45
N GLN A 83 4.44 3.37 -7.74
CA GLN A 83 3.69 4.53 -8.23
C GLN A 83 2.62 4.14 -9.25
N ARG A 84 1.52 4.90 -9.28
CA ARG A 84 0.45 4.80 -10.27
C ARG A 84 -0.29 6.14 -10.40
N GLU A 85 -0.33 6.71 -11.60
CA GLU A 85 -1.16 7.90 -11.89
C GLU A 85 -0.97 9.08 -10.90
N GLY A 86 0.28 9.34 -10.50
CA GLY A 86 0.60 10.39 -9.52
C GLY A 86 0.38 10.00 -8.05
N GLN A 87 -0.13 8.79 -7.78
CA GLN A 87 -0.19 8.19 -6.46
C GLN A 87 1.10 7.41 -6.17
N THR A 88 1.56 7.47 -4.93
CA THR A 88 2.66 6.65 -4.40
C THR A 88 2.11 5.60 -3.45
N LEU A 89 2.81 4.50 -3.29
CA LEU A 89 2.49 3.44 -2.35
C LEU A 89 3.77 2.84 -1.79
N SER A 90 3.90 2.82 -0.47
CA SER A 90 4.93 2.07 0.22
C SER A 90 4.33 0.84 0.87
N VAL A 91 4.96 -0.33 0.68
CA VAL A 91 4.60 -1.59 1.32
C VAL A 91 5.72 -1.99 2.26
N VAL A 92 5.39 -2.18 3.53
CA VAL A 92 6.34 -2.59 4.57
C VAL A 92 6.12 -4.05 4.92
N THR A 93 7.23 -4.77 5.03
CA THR A 93 7.25 -6.19 5.37
C THR A 93 8.17 -6.49 6.53
N VAL A 94 7.88 -7.58 7.25
CA VAL A 94 8.81 -8.21 8.21
C VAL A 94 9.31 -9.55 7.64
N PRO A 95 10.53 -9.99 7.97
CA PRO A 95 11.04 -11.27 7.51
C PRO A 95 10.18 -12.43 8.03
N SER A 96 9.97 -13.46 7.19
CA SER A 96 9.27 -14.68 7.64
C SER A 96 10.09 -15.50 8.65
N ARG A 97 11.41 -15.34 8.65
CA ARG A 97 12.35 -15.95 9.60
C ARG A 97 13.25 -14.84 10.15
N PRO A 98 12.95 -14.27 11.34
CA PRO A 98 13.82 -13.30 12.00
C PRO A 98 15.26 -13.81 12.11
N GLY A 99 16.23 -12.92 11.93
CA GLY A 99 17.66 -13.22 11.92
C GLY A 99 18.18 -13.90 10.65
N GLN A 100 17.32 -14.18 9.66
CA GLN A 100 17.71 -14.84 8.42
C GLN A 100 17.09 -14.14 7.20
N ALA A 101 17.86 -14.08 6.10
CA ALA A 101 17.34 -13.65 4.81
C ALA A 101 16.14 -14.53 4.41
N SER A 102 14.97 -13.92 4.28
CA SER A 102 13.72 -14.63 4.02
C SER A 102 12.68 -13.70 3.38
N VAL A 103 11.78 -14.27 2.59
CA VAL A 103 10.72 -13.52 1.92
C VAL A 103 9.86 -12.79 2.96
N GLY A 104 9.71 -11.48 2.81
CA GLY A 104 8.92 -10.65 3.72
C GLY A 104 7.42 -10.93 3.68
N ARG A 105 6.75 -10.64 4.80
CA ARG A 105 5.30 -10.69 4.99
C ARG A 105 4.78 -9.27 5.19
N VAL A 106 3.75 -8.88 4.45
CA VAL A 106 3.19 -7.52 4.52
C VAL A 106 2.61 -7.25 5.90
N VAL A 107 3.00 -6.12 6.49
CA VAL A 107 2.49 -5.66 7.80
C VAL A 107 1.79 -4.31 7.71
N GLN A 108 2.17 -3.46 6.76
CA GLN A 108 1.60 -2.14 6.60
C GLN A 108 1.76 -1.67 5.15
N TRP A 109 0.88 -0.78 4.71
CA TRP A 109 1.00 -0.03 3.46
C TRP A 109 0.34 1.34 3.59
N TRP A 110 0.84 2.31 2.83
CA TRP A 110 0.29 3.66 2.75
C TRP A 110 0.58 4.29 1.39
#